data_AF-A0A971CHK5-F1
#
_entry.id   AF-A0A971CHK5-F1
#
_cell.length_a   1.000
_cell.length_b   1.000
_cell.length_c   1.000
_cell.angle_alpha   90.00
_cell.angle_beta   90.00
_cell.angle_gamma   90.00
#
_symmetry.space_group_name_H-M   'P 1'
#
loop_
_entity.id
_entity.type
_entity.pdbx_description
1 polymer ?
#
loop_
_entity_poly.entity_id
_entity_poly.type
_entity_poly.pdbx_seq_one_letter_code
_entity_poly.pdbx_strand_id
1 'polypeptide(L)' 'MEIQLVFETHSLSEDNEKGIATGWQDGQLSERGRALAAELGIRRRHDGIKAVFTSDLGRAVET' A
#
# COMPACT_ATOMS: atom_id res chain seq x y z
N MET A 1 7.49 17.64 21.58
CA MET A 1 7.73 17.07 20.24
C MET A 1 6.66 16.03 20.04
N GLU A 2 5.83 16.16 19.00
CA GLU A 2 4.71 15.25 18.70
C GLU A 2 5.04 14.47 17.43
N ILE A 3 4.69 13.18 17.41
CA ILE A 3 4.84 12.31 16.25
C ILE A 3 3.44 11.83 15.87
N GLN A 4 3.03 12.11 14.63
CA GLN A 4 1.83 11.55 14.04
C GLN A 4 2.19 10.34 13.18
N LEU A 5 1.50 9.23 13.40
CA LEU A 5 1.61 8.01 12.59
C LEU A 5 0.37 7.86 11.71
N VAL A 6 0.60 7.52 10.46
CA VAL A 6 -0.45 7.19 9.48
C VAL A 6 -0.21 5.77 9.03
N PHE A 7 -1.25 4.94 9.09
CA PHE A 7 -1.21 3.57 8.60
C PHE A 7 -2.03 3.49 7.32
N GLU A 8 -1.45 2.90 6.29
CA GLU A 8 -2.12 2.55 5.05
C GLU A 8 -1.90 1.06 4.81
N THR A 9 -2.97 0.34 4.50
CA THR A 9 -2.87 -1.05 4.05
C THR A 9 -2.36 -1.05 2.62
N HIS A 10 -1.56 -2.05 2.23
CA HIS A 10 -1.22 -2.24 0.82
C HIS A 10 -2.50 -2.26 -0.03
N SER A 11 -2.42 -1.73 -1.25
CA SER A 11 -3.56 -1.66 -2.14
C SER A 11 -3.99 -3.06 -2.60
N LEU A 12 -5.09 -3.11 -3.34
CA LEU A 12 -5.73 -4.35 -3.77
C LEU A 12 -4.76 -5.23 -4.59
N SER A 13 -4.56 -6.47 -4.17
CA SER A 13 -3.78 -7.46 -4.92
C SER A 13 -4.66 -8.33 -5.82
N GLU A 14 -4.06 -9.00 -6.80
CA GLU A 14 -4.77 -9.99 -7.62
C GLU A 14 -5.39 -11.12 -6.78
N ASP A 15 -4.70 -11.54 -5.72
CA ASP A 15 -5.19 -12.56 -4.79
C ASP A 15 -6.38 -12.06 -3.96
N ASN A 16 -6.37 -10.78 -3.56
CA ASN A 16 -7.50 -10.19 -2.86
C ASN A 16 -8.76 -10.20 -3.74
N GLU A 17 -8.63 -9.88 -5.03
CA GLU A 17 -9.75 -9.95 -5.98
C GLU A 17 -10.28 -11.38 -6.15
N LYS A 18 -9.41 -12.38 -6.04
CA LYS A 18 -9.75 -13.81 -6.13
C LYS A 18 -10.20 -14.42 -4.79
N GLY A 19 -10.18 -13.66 -3.70
CA GLY A 19 -10.49 -14.17 -2.35
C GLY A 19 -9.45 -15.16 -1.80
N ILE A 20 -8.20 -15.09 -2.29
CA ILE A 20 -7.10 -15.99 -1.91
C ILE A 20 -6.29 -15.35 -0.77
N ALA A 21 -5.92 -16.17 0.22
CA ALA A 21 -5.04 -15.75 1.30
C ALA A 21 -3.56 -15.82 0.85
N THR A 22 -2.93 -14.67 0.59
CA THR A 22 -1.53 -14.58 0.13
C THR A 22 -0.49 -14.78 1.26
N GLY A 23 -0.80 -14.30 2.48
CA GLY A 23 0.12 -14.40 3.61
C GLY A 23 1.47 -13.73 3.33
N TRP A 24 2.57 -14.47 3.52
CA TRP A 24 3.94 -13.99 3.35
C TRP A 24 4.48 -14.14 1.92
N GLN A 25 3.68 -14.68 1.00
CA GLN A 25 4.05 -14.63 -0.41
C GLN A 25 4.05 -13.18 -0.89
N ASP A 26 4.82 -12.87 -1.92
CA ASP A 26 5.08 -11.50 -2.36
C ASP A 26 3.80 -10.76 -2.78
N GLY A 27 2.96 -11.45 -3.57
CA GLY A 27 1.73 -10.91 -4.14
C GLY A 27 1.99 -9.77 -5.13
N GLN A 28 1.00 -9.46 -5.97
CA GLN A 28 1.09 -8.38 -6.95
C GLN A 28 -0.14 -7.50 -6.87
N LEU A 29 0.03 -6.18 -6.97
CA LEU A 29 -1.13 -5.29 -7.09
C LEU A 29 -1.92 -5.63 -8.35
N SER A 30 -3.25 -5.65 -8.23
CA SER A 30 -4.11 -5.72 -9.41
C SER A 30 -4.03 -4.40 -10.19
N GLU A 31 -4.53 -4.39 -11.42
CA GLU A 31 -4.63 -3.16 -12.21
C GLU A 31 -5.40 -2.07 -11.45
N ARG A 32 -6.52 -2.44 -10.83
CA ARG A 32 -7.29 -1.56 -9.95
C ARG A 32 -6.49 -1.15 -8.72
N GLY A 33 -5.75 -2.08 -8.12
CA GLY A 33 -4.86 -1.82 -6.99
C GLY A 33 -3.85 -0.72 -7.28
N ARG A 34 -3.20 -0.74 -8.44
CA ARG A 34 -2.24 0.30 -8.85
C ARG A 34 -2.90 1.67 -9.02
N ALA A 35 -4.10 1.73 -9.60
CA ALA A 35 -4.84 2.99 -9.71
C ALA A 35 -5.18 3.57 -8.32
N LEU A 36 -5.66 2.72 -7.40
CA LEU A 36 -5.96 3.12 -6.02
C LEU A 36 -4.71 3.57 -5.24
N ALA A 37 -3.56 2.93 -5.47
CA ALA A 37 -2.29 3.33 -4.88
C ALA A 37 -1.87 4.74 -5.37
N ALA A 38 -2.03 5.01 -6.66
CA ALA A 38 -1.78 6.35 -7.21
C ALA A 38 -2.71 7.42 -6.59
N GLU A 39 -4.00 7.09 -6.42
CA GLU A 39 -4.96 7.98 -5.75
C GLU A 39 -4.62 8.22 -4.27
N LEU A 40 -4.14 7.19 -3.56
CA LEU A 40 -3.61 7.33 -2.21
C LEU A 40 -2.44 8.32 -2.17
N GLY A 41 -1.49 8.18 -3.10
CA GLY A 41 -0.36 9.12 -3.23
C GLY A 41 -0.82 10.56 -3.44
N ILE A 42 -1.86 10.79 -4.25
CA ILE A 42 -2.45 12.12 -4.44
C ILE A 42 -3.04 12.66 -3.13
N ARG A 43 -3.81 11.84 -2.40
CA ARG A 43 -4.42 12.25 -1.12
C ARG A 43 -3.39 12.64 -0.06
N ARG A 44 -2.25 11.93 -0.02
CA ARG A 44 -1.18 12.12 0.98
C ARG A 44 -0.10 13.12 0.57
N ARG A 45 -0.15 13.66 -0.65
CA ARG A 45 0.90 14.49 -1.24
C ARG A 45 1.31 15.69 -0.36
N HIS A 46 0.39 16.23 0.42
CA HIS A 46 0.61 17.43 1.22
C HIS A 46 0.69 17.18 2.73
N ASP A 47 0.70 15.91 3.17
CA ASP A 47 0.73 15.54 4.59
C ASP A 47 2.09 15.84 5.26
N GLY A 48 3.11 16.21 4.47
CA GLY A 48 4.43 16.55 5.00
C GLY A 48 5.20 15.35 5.56
N ILE A 49 4.90 14.13 5.08
CA ILE A 49 5.52 12.86 5.49
C ILE A 49 7.05 12.98 5.44
N LYS A 50 7.69 12.70 6.58
CA LYS A 50 9.17 12.77 6.73
C LYS A 50 9.86 11.43 6.57
N ALA A 51 9.14 10.33 6.78
CA ALA A 51 9.65 8.97 6.63
C ALA A 51 8.50 8.04 6.27
N VAL A 52 8.80 7.01 5.47
CA VAL A 52 7.89 5.93 5.09
C VAL A 52 8.53 4.61 5.47
N PHE A 53 7.76 3.72 6.06
CA PHE A 53 8.16 2.35 6.39
C PHE A 53 7.12 1.40 5.81
N THR A 54 7.59 0.29 5.25
CA THR A 54 6.76 -0.76 4.67
C THR A 54 7.39 -2.12 4.98
N SER A 55 6.64 -3.21 4.77
CA SER A 55 7.24 -4.55 4.76
C SER A 55 8.05 -4.76 3.48
N ASP A 56 8.75 -5.88 3.41
CA ASP A 56 9.52 -6.29 2.23
C ASP A 56 8.67 -6.96 1.13
N LEU A 57 7.35 -7.03 1.30
CA LEU A 57 6.44 -7.65 0.34
C LEU A 57 6.16 -6.70 -0.83
N GLY A 58 6.28 -7.19 -2.06
CA GLY A 58 6.14 -6.44 -3.31
C GLY A 58 4.86 -5.61 -3.38
N ARG A 59 3.71 -6.19 -3.02
CA ARG A 59 2.44 -5.44 -2.98
C ARG A 59 2.43 -4.25 -2.01
N ALA A 60 3.19 -4.31 -0.92
CA ALA A 60 3.31 -3.24 0.06
C ALA A 60 4.39 -2.21 -0.32
N VAL A 61 5.42 -2.61 -1.07
CA VAL A 61 6.44 -1.72 -1.63
C VAL A 61 5.90 -0.94 -2.85
N GLU A 62 5.05 -1.58 -3.65
CA GLU A 62 4.46 -0.99 -4.87
C GLU A 62 3.32 0.01 -4.55
N THR A 63 2.66 -0.14 -3.40
CA THR A 63 1.59 0.77 -2.94
C THR A 63 2.16 2.12 -2.51
#